data_AF-A0A0P8CF51-F1
#
_entry.id   AF-A0A0P8CF51-F1
#
_cell.length_a   1.000
_cell.length_b   1.000
_cell.length_c   1.000
_cell.angle_alpha   90.00
_cell.angle_beta   90.00
_cell.angle_gamma   90.00
#
_symmetry.space_group_name_H-M   'P 1'
#
loop_
_entity.id
_entity.type
_entity.pdbx_description
1 polymer ?
#
loop_
_entity_poly.entity_id
_entity_poly.type
_entity_poly.pdbx_seq_one_letter_code
_entity_poly.pdbx_strand_id
1 'polypeptide(L)'
;DYFSETPYSSDGVYNPDADRSDYYGAIAVGKAVRNLGLAYALTGENKYADKAVQLINAWSVNPETRMNPKFTDFNGQSYVEIPITLTGMFYGADLIWNYQGWNVADKNVFKSWVGDISTSRGRSKESTPTNYENWKVLFVSSSAVITGDNNDMDWAFQ
;
A
#
# COMPACT_ATOMS: atom_id res chain seq x y z
N ASP A 1 19.10 -16.28 -1.79
CA ASP A 1 17.76 -16.88 -1.96
C ASP A 1 17.03 -16.59 -0.65
N TYR A 2 15.96 -15.79 -0.68
CA TYR A 2 15.30 -15.26 0.53
C TYR A 2 14.86 -16.37 1.52
N PHE A 3 14.80 -17.61 1.02
CA PHE A 3 14.43 -18.83 1.72
C PHE A 3 15.59 -19.54 2.46
N SER A 4 16.84 -19.11 2.32
CA SER A 4 18.01 -19.77 2.94
C SER A 4 18.55 -19.07 4.19
N GLU A 5 17.99 -17.93 4.58
CA GLU A 5 18.45 -17.22 5.78
C GLU A 5 17.85 -17.85 7.04
N THR A 6 18.70 -18.34 7.93
CA THR A 6 18.31 -18.76 9.28
C THR A 6 17.53 -17.64 9.98
N PRO A 7 16.47 -17.94 10.73
CA PRO A 7 15.64 -16.91 11.36
C PRO A 7 16.49 -16.15 12.40
N TYR A 8 16.98 -14.98 12.01
CA TYR A 8 17.57 -14.00 12.91
C TYR A 8 16.44 -13.37 13.73
N SER A 9 15.99 -14.11 14.74
CA SER A 9 14.80 -13.79 15.54
C SER A 9 15.20 -13.45 16.97
N SER A 10 15.99 -12.38 17.14
CA SER A 10 16.06 -11.68 18.41
C SER A 10 15.29 -10.37 18.28
N ASP A 11 14.20 -10.25 19.02
CA ASP A 11 13.40 -9.02 19.04
C ASP A 11 14.30 -7.81 19.38
N GLY A 12 14.10 -6.73 18.64
CA GLY A 12 14.90 -5.51 18.75
C GLY A 12 16.33 -5.57 18.18
N VAL A 13 16.78 -6.71 17.64
CA VAL A 13 18.12 -6.83 17.02
C VAL A 13 18.01 -6.66 15.52
N TYR A 14 18.58 -5.56 15.02
CA TYR A 14 18.62 -5.27 13.58
C TYR A 14 19.60 -6.21 12.86
N ASN A 15 19.15 -6.85 11.78
CA ASN A 15 20.00 -7.58 10.85
C ASN A 15 20.55 -6.60 9.80
N PRO A 16 21.87 -6.26 9.81
CA PRO A 16 22.46 -5.34 8.84
C PRO A 16 22.56 -5.92 7.43
N ASP A 17 22.48 -7.24 7.27
CA ASP A 17 22.66 -7.93 5.99
C ASP A 17 21.34 -8.17 5.25
N ALA A 18 20.19 -7.86 5.87
CA ALA A 18 18.89 -8.05 5.24
C ALA A 18 18.70 -7.12 4.04
N ASP A 19 18.28 -7.66 2.89
CA ASP A 19 17.82 -6.84 1.77
C ASP A 19 16.48 -6.19 2.13
N ARG A 20 16.50 -4.85 2.18
CA ARG A 20 15.36 -4.00 2.56
C ARG A 20 15.04 -2.97 1.48
N SER A 21 15.60 -3.13 0.28
CA SER A 21 15.47 -2.16 -0.81
C SER A 21 14.01 -1.91 -1.19
N ASP A 22 13.22 -2.97 -1.38
CA ASP A 22 11.78 -2.88 -1.68
C ASP A 22 11.00 -2.25 -0.53
N TYR A 23 11.33 -2.58 0.72
CA TYR A 23 10.72 -1.97 1.91
C TYR A 23 10.94 -0.46 1.94
N TYR A 24 12.17 0.00 1.69
CA TYR A 24 12.47 1.43 1.62
C TYR A 24 11.81 2.10 0.40
N GLY A 25 11.72 1.41 -0.73
CA GLY A 25 10.94 1.85 -1.89
C GLY A 25 9.46 2.07 -1.55
N ALA A 26 8.86 1.12 -0.83
CA ALA A 26 7.46 1.18 -0.39
C ALA A 26 7.23 2.35 0.58
N ILE A 27 8.15 2.58 1.53
CA ILE A 27 8.13 3.76 2.40
C ILE A 27 8.17 5.05 1.56
N ALA A 28 9.08 5.12 0.59
CA ALA A 28 9.30 6.31 -0.22
C ALA A 28 8.07 6.64 -1.06
N VAL A 29 7.50 5.66 -1.77
CA VAL A 29 6.30 5.88 -2.59
C VAL A 29 5.09 6.25 -1.72
N GLY A 30 4.88 5.54 -0.60
CA GLY A 30 3.76 5.82 0.30
C GLY A 30 3.81 7.23 0.90
N LYS A 31 4.98 7.67 1.34
CA LYS A 31 5.18 9.04 1.85
C LYS A 31 5.05 10.09 0.74
N ALA A 32 5.68 9.85 -0.41
CA ALA A 32 5.69 10.81 -1.51
C ALA A 32 4.28 11.03 -2.07
N VAL A 33 3.55 9.96 -2.39
CA VAL A 33 2.19 10.06 -2.93
C VAL A 33 1.24 10.72 -1.94
N ARG A 34 1.32 10.38 -0.64
CA ARG A 34 0.54 11.07 0.40
C ARG A 34 0.81 12.58 0.41
N ASN A 35 2.09 12.97 0.46
CA ASN A 35 2.46 14.38 0.56
C ASN A 35 2.08 15.16 -0.71
N LEU A 36 2.22 14.54 -1.88
CA LEU A 36 1.81 15.12 -3.16
C LEU A 36 0.30 15.27 -3.26
N GLY A 37 -0.47 14.27 -2.83
CA GLY A 37 -1.93 14.35 -2.77
C GLY A 37 -2.41 15.46 -1.84
N LEU A 38 -1.78 15.60 -0.66
CA LEU A 38 -2.05 16.72 0.26
C LEU A 38 -1.70 18.08 -0.38
N ALA A 39 -0.54 18.19 -1.03
CA ALA A 39 -0.15 19.41 -1.71
C ALA A 39 -1.14 19.79 -2.83
N TYR A 40 -1.57 18.83 -3.64
CA TYR A 40 -2.61 19.04 -4.64
C TYR A 40 -3.93 19.50 -4.00
N ALA A 41 -4.41 18.80 -2.97
CA ALA A 41 -5.67 19.15 -2.29
C ALA A 41 -5.66 20.55 -1.67
N LEU A 42 -4.51 21.01 -1.17
CA LEU A 42 -4.37 22.33 -0.54
C LEU A 42 -4.12 23.47 -1.54
N THR A 43 -3.52 23.18 -2.70
CA THR A 43 -3.07 24.22 -3.64
C THR A 43 -3.82 24.23 -4.97
N GLY A 44 -4.39 23.10 -5.38
CA GLY A 44 -4.94 22.89 -6.71
C GLY A 44 -3.89 22.79 -7.82
N GLU A 45 -2.59 22.81 -7.52
CA GLU A 45 -1.55 22.80 -8.55
C GLU A 45 -1.35 21.40 -9.16
N ASN A 46 -1.66 21.28 -10.46
CA ASN A 46 -1.60 20.03 -11.21
C ASN A 46 -0.25 19.29 -11.10
N LYS A 47 0.88 20.02 -11.01
CA LYS A 47 2.23 19.44 -10.93
C LYS A 47 2.38 18.41 -9.79
N TYR A 48 1.63 18.57 -8.70
CA TYR A 48 1.65 17.63 -7.58
C TYR A 48 0.87 16.35 -7.90
N ALA A 49 -0.32 16.49 -8.49
CA ALA A 49 -1.11 15.34 -8.93
C ALA A 49 -0.41 14.59 -10.06
N ASP A 50 0.17 15.28 -11.04
CA ASP A 50 0.98 14.69 -12.11
C ASP A 50 2.08 13.79 -11.56
N LYS A 51 2.83 14.28 -10.55
CA LYS A 51 3.90 13.49 -9.95
C LYS A 51 3.37 12.32 -9.12
N ALA A 52 2.24 12.49 -8.43
CA ALA A 52 1.61 11.41 -7.69
C ALA A 52 1.14 10.29 -8.63
N VAL A 53 0.50 10.63 -9.75
CA VAL A 53 0.08 9.67 -10.79
C VAL A 53 1.28 8.90 -11.35
N GLN A 54 2.39 9.58 -11.66
CA GLN A 54 3.61 8.91 -12.14
C GLN A 54 4.11 7.84 -11.16
N LEU A 55 4.14 8.16 -9.87
CA LEU A 55 4.62 7.26 -8.83
C LEU A 55 3.67 6.08 -8.59
N ILE A 56 2.35 6.34 -8.55
CA ILE A 56 1.32 5.30 -8.46
C ILE A 56 1.44 4.35 -9.65
N ASN A 57 1.47 4.89 -10.87
CA ASN A 57 1.54 4.08 -12.07
C ASN A 57 2.81 3.23 -12.13
N ALA A 58 3.97 3.76 -11.72
CA ALA A 58 5.19 2.98 -11.65
C ALA A 58 5.09 1.80 -10.66
N TRP A 59 4.43 2.00 -9.51
CA TRP A 59 4.34 0.98 -8.47
C TRP A 59 3.28 -0.09 -8.75
N SER A 60 2.16 0.25 -9.37
CA SER A 60 0.99 -0.64 -9.47
C SER A 60 0.47 -0.90 -10.89
N VAL A 61 0.84 -0.09 -11.88
CA VAL A 61 0.25 -0.16 -13.23
C VAL A 61 1.23 -0.67 -14.26
N ASN A 62 2.41 -0.06 -14.36
CA ASN A 62 3.38 -0.36 -15.41
C ASN A 62 3.87 -1.83 -15.30
N PRO A 63 3.64 -2.68 -16.32
CA PRO A 63 4.00 -4.09 -16.25
C PRO A 63 5.50 -4.36 -16.06
N GLU A 64 6.37 -3.42 -16.45
CA GLU A 64 7.83 -3.55 -16.28
C GLU A 64 8.30 -3.32 -14.85
N THR A 65 7.53 -2.59 -14.04
CA THR A 65 7.95 -2.13 -12.70
C THR A 65 6.96 -2.44 -11.59
N ARG A 66 5.73 -2.85 -11.92
CA ARG A 66 4.67 -3.03 -10.93
C ARG A 66 5.03 -4.11 -9.91
N MET A 67 4.75 -3.81 -8.66
CA MET A 67 4.74 -4.80 -7.60
C MET A 67 3.60 -5.81 -7.85
N ASN A 68 3.86 -7.10 -7.61
CA ASN A 68 2.80 -8.11 -7.58
C ASN A 68 1.84 -7.81 -6.40
N PRO A 69 0.53 -7.62 -6.61
CA PRO A 69 -0.42 -7.27 -5.54
C PRO A 69 -0.76 -8.45 -4.64
N LYS A 70 0.26 -9.04 -4.00
CA LYS A 70 0.12 -10.23 -3.16
C LYS A 70 1.01 -10.13 -1.92
N PHE A 71 0.43 -10.44 -0.77
CA PHE A 71 1.18 -10.70 0.45
C PHE A 71 1.89 -12.05 0.33
N THR A 72 3.19 -12.07 0.64
CA THR A 72 3.98 -13.30 0.73
C THR A 72 3.83 -13.90 2.13
N ASP A 73 3.77 -15.24 2.21
CA ASP A 73 3.62 -16.14 3.37
C ASP A 73 2.94 -15.60 4.63
N PHE A 74 1.90 -16.29 5.11
CA PHE A 74 1.39 -16.08 6.47
C PHE A 74 2.55 -16.26 7.46
N ASN A 75 2.90 -15.19 8.21
CA ASN A 75 4.08 -15.00 9.09
C ASN A 75 5.27 -14.25 8.47
N GLY A 76 5.18 -13.83 7.22
CA GLY A 76 6.17 -12.96 6.57
C GLY A 76 6.05 -11.50 7.03
N GLN A 77 7.17 -10.75 6.92
CA GLN A 77 7.22 -9.32 7.22
C GLN A 77 6.20 -8.49 6.43
N SER A 78 5.79 -8.98 5.25
CA SER A 78 4.81 -8.34 4.37
C SER A 78 3.48 -8.00 5.06
N TYR A 79 3.03 -8.83 6.03
CA TYR A 79 1.74 -8.70 6.72
C TYR A 79 1.59 -7.44 7.57
N VAL A 80 2.72 -6.83 7.96
CA VAL A 80 2.75 -5.53 8.65
C VAL A 80 3.39 -4.47 7.76
N GLU A 81 4.43 -4.82 7.02
CA GLU A 81 5.21 -3.84 6.25
C GLU A 81 4.38 -3.20 5.13
N ILE A 82 3.65 -3.99 4.34
CA ILE A 82 2.79 -3.43 3.29
C ILE A 82 1.73 -2.47 3.88
N PRO A 83 0.97 -2.84 4.93
CA PRO A 83 0.06 -1.93 5.62
C PRO A 83 0.70 -0.63 6.10
N ILE A 84 1.85 -0.69 6.78
CA ILE A 84 2.46 0.53 7.33
C ILE A 84 3.03 1.45 6.23
N THR A 85 3.45 0.88 5.09
CA THR A 85 4.11 1.64 4.04
C THR A 85 3.15 2.15 2.97
N LEU A 86 2.22 1.32 2.49
CA LEU A 86 1.43 1.63 1.28
C LEU A 86 0.10 2.32 1.55
N THR A 87 -0.42 2.31 2.78
CA THR A 87 -1.65 3.06 3.12
C THR A 87 -1.52 4.56 2.79
N GLY A 88 -0.32 5.14 2.93
CA GLY A 88 -0.08 6.53 2.53
C GLY A 88 -0.32 6.78 1.03
N MET A 89 -0.01 5.81 0.18
CA MET A 89 -0.28 5.89 -1.25
C MET A 89 -1.78 5.95 -1.52
N PHE A 90 -2.60 5.20 -0.78
CA PHE A 90 -4.05 5.18 -0.95
C PHE A 90 -4.68 6.52 -0.55
N TYR A 91 -4.22 7.14 0.55
CA TYR A 91 -4.67 8.49 0.90
C TYR A 91 -4.34 9.52 -0.18
N GLY A 92 -3.11 9.50 -0.68
CA GLY A 92 -2.71 10.42 -1.74
C GLY A 92 -3.49 10.19 -3.03
N ALA A 93 -3.76 8.93 -3.38
CA ALA A 93 -4.55 8.56 -4.55
C ALA A 93 -6.00 9.04 -4.47
N ASP A 94 -6.65 8.91 -3.31
CA ASP A 94 -8.02 9.40 -3.09
C ASP A 94 -8.11 10.93 -3.21
N LEU A 95 -7.15 11.64 -2.61
CA LEU A 95 -7.08 13.11 -2.70
C LEU A 95 -6.94 13.64 -4.14
N ILE A 96 -6.35 12.86 -5.04
CA ILE A 96 -6.20 13.21 -6.45
C ILE A 96 -7.20 12.46 -7.35
N TRP A 97 -8.17 11.72 -6.81
CA TRP A 97 -8.99 10.79 -7.59
C TRP A 97 -9.75 11.43 -8.75
N ASN A 98 -10.14 12.69 -8.57
CA ASN A 98 -10.86 13.52 -9.53
C ASN A 98 -9.96 14.43 -10.37
N TYR A 99 -8.63 14.31 -10.24
CA TYR A 99 -7.67 14.99 -11.09
C TYR A 99 -7.82 14.54 -12.55
N GLN A 100 -8.06 15.49 -13.45
CA GLN A 100 -8.41 15.19 -14.85
C GLN A 100 -7.23 14.66 -15.68
N GLY A 101 -5.99 14.90 -15.24
CA GLY A 101 -4.79 14.41 -15.94
C GLY A 101 -4.47 12.93 -15.67
N TRP A 102 -5.18 12.25 -14.76
CA TRP A 102 -5.01 10.82 -14.54
C TRP A 102 -5.75 10.03 -15.63
N ASN A 103 -5.00 9.33 -16.47
CA ASN A 103 -5.56 8.42 -17.47
C ASN A 103 -6.53 7.42 -16.82
N VAL A 104 -7.75 7.35 -17.35
CA VAL A 104 -8.84 6.52 -16.78
C VAL A 104 -8.51 5.02 -16.83
N ALA A 105 -7.82 4.54 -17.86
CA ALA A 105 -7.42 3.13 -17.95
C ALA A 105 -6.41 2.79 -16.86
N ASP A 106 -5.37 3.62 -16.67
CA ASP A 106 -4.38 3.43 -15.60
C ASP A 106 -5.03 3.48 -14.21
N LYS A 107 -5.95 4.43 -13.99
CA LYS A 107 -6.70 4.54 -12.74
C LYS A 107 -7.53 3.29 -12.45
N ASN A 108 -8.13 2.69 -13.48
CA ASN A 108 -8.86 1.43 -13.34
C ASN A 108 -7.93 0.24 -13.03
N VAL A 109 -6.73 0.20 -13.64
CA VAL A 109 -5.72 -0.82 -13.31
C VAL A 109 -5.26 -0.65 -11.86
N PHE A 110 -4.99 0.58 -11.41
CA PHE A 110 -4.66 0.86 -10.01
C PHE A 110 -5.78 0.42 -9.06
N LYS A 111 -7.03 0.74 -9.38
CA LYS A 111 -8.19 0.30 -8.58
C LYS A 111 -8.26 -1.22 -8.46
N SER A 112 -8.06 -1.94 -9.56
CA SER A 112 -8.00 -3.41 -9.55
C SER A 112 -6.84 -3.92 -8.71
N TRP A 113 -5.64 -3.33 -8.86
CA TRP A 113 -4.46 -3.68 -8.10
C TRP A 113 -4.67 -3.52 -6.58
N VAL A 114 -5.35 -2.44 -6.16
CA VAL A 114 -5.72 -2.22 -4.74
C VAL A 114 -6.70 -3.28 -4.26
N GLY A 115 -7.68 -3.68 -5.08
CA GLY A 115 -8.59 -4.78 -4.77
C GLY A 115 -7.88 -6.13 -4.61
N ASP A 116 -6.93 -6.44 -5.50
CA ASP A 116 -6.17 -7.68 -5.47
C ASP A 116 -5.28 -7.77 -4.21
N ILE A 117 -4.53 -6.70 -3.89
CA ILE A 117 -3.66 -6.69 -2.71
C ILE A 117 -4.47 -6.67 -1.41
N SER A 118 -5.61 -5.96 -1.38
CA SER A 118 -6.54 -6.00 -0.25
C SER A 118 -7.05 -7.42 -0.06
N THR A 119 -7.53 -8.08 -1.10
CA THR A 119 -8.02 -9.47 -1.04
C THR A 119 -6.93 -10.41 -0.54
N SER A 120 -5.70 -10.26 -1.06
CA SER A 120 -4.56 -11.08 -0.63
C SER A 120 -4.20 -10.92 0.85
N ARG A 121 -4.54 -9.81 1.50
CA ARG A 121 -4.30 -9.62 2.95
C ARG A 121 -5.18 -10.56 3.82
N GLY A 122 -6.33 -10.97 3.31
CA GLY A 122 -7.34 -11.72 4.04
C GLY A 122 -8.10 -10.90 5.08
N ARG A 123 -9.12 -11.51 5.71
CA ARG A 123 -9.96 -10.92 6.77
C ARG A 123 -10.00 -11.75 8.07
N SER A 124 -9.16 -12.78 8.18
CA SER A 124 -9.01 -13.55 9.42
C SER A 124 -8.45 -12.66 10.52
N LYS A 125 -9.07 -12.69 11.71
CA LYS A 125 -8.52 -12.03 12.90
C LYS A 125 -7.19 -12.70 13.27
N GLU A 126 -6.19 -11.90 13.65
CA GLU A 126 -4.95 -12.46 14.17
C GLU A 126 -5.25 -13.19 15.49
N SER A 127 -4.61 -14.34 15.71
CA SER A 127 -4.84 -15.17 16.91
C SER A 127 -4.37 -14.50 18.20
N THR A 128 -3.40 -13.60 18.09
CA THR A 128 -2.85 -12.81 19.20
C THR A 128 -3.03 -11.33 18.89
N PRO A 129 -3.71 -10.56 19.76
CA PRO A 129 -3.91 -9.13 19.55
C PRO A 129 -2.57 -8.39 19.61
N THR A 130 -2.13 -7.85 18.47
CA THR A 130 -0.96 -6.98 18.36
C THR A 130 -1.30 -5.75 17.51
N ASN A 131 -0.35 -4.82 17.35
CA ASN A 131 -0.55 -3.68 16.45
C ASN A 131 -0.73 -4.07 14.97
N TYR A 132 -0.43 -5.32 14.58
CA TYR A 132 -0.61 -5.82 13.22
C TYR A 132 -2.08 -5.81 12.81
N GLU A 133 -2.99 -6.08 13.76
CA GLU A 133 -4.44 -6.01 13.52
C GLU A 133 -4.87 -4.58 13.21
N ASN A 134 -4.37 -3.60 13.97
CA ASN A 134 -4.69 -2.18 13.74
C ASN A 134 -4.23 -1.72 12.35
N TRP A 135 -3.02 -2.11 11.95
CA TRP A 135 -2.50 -1.81 10.62
C TRP A 135 -3.28 -2.53 9.52
N LYS A 136 -3.72 -3.77 9.74
CA LYS A 136 -4.61 -4.48 8.81
C LYS A 136 -5.93 -3.75 8.62
N VAL A 137 -6.59 -3.35 9.71
CA VAL A 137 -7.85 -2.58 9.66
C VAL A 137 -7.66 -1.28 8.88
N LEU A 138 -6.57 -0.55 9.13
CA LEU A 138 -6.26 0.68 8.40
C LEU A 138 -6.03 0.42 6.90
N PHE A 139 -5.30 -0.63 6.56
CA PHE A 139 -5.00 -0.97 5.17
C PHE A 139 -6.25 -1.41 4.40
N VAL A 140 -7.09 -2.26 4.99
CA VAL A 140 -8.32 -2.74 4.34
C VAL A 140 -9.34 -1.61 4.19
N SER A 141 -9.56 -0.78 5.22
CA SER A 141 -10.48 0.36 5.13
C SER A 141 -10.03 1.40 4.11
N SER A 142 -8.73 1.72 4.05
CA SER A 142 -8.20 2.63 3.02
C SER A 142 -8.27 2.04 1.61
N SER A 143 -8.07 0.72 1.46
CA SER A 143 -8.29 0.03 0.19
C SER A 143 -9.76 0.13 -0.24
N ALA A 144 -10.69 -0.05 0.70
CA ALA A 144 -12.13 0.01 0.47
C ALA A 144 -12.58 1.37 -0.10
N VAL A 145 -11.94 2.48 0.31
CA VAL A 145 -12.20 3.81 -0.25
C VAL A 145 -11.89 3.84 -1.75
N ILE A 146 -10.72 3.31 -2.15
CA ILE A 146 -10.29 3.29 -3.56
C ILE A 146 -11.14 2.34 -4.39
N THR A 147 -11.44 1.15 -3.87
CA THR A 147 -12.21 0.13 -4.57
C THR A 147 -13.71 0.43 -4.57
N GLY A 148 -14.20 1.20 -3.62
CA GLY A 148 -15.63 1.36 -3.36
C GLY A 148 -16.28 0.07 -2.82
N ASP A 149 -15.51 -0.77 -2.12
CA ASP A 149 -15.99 -2.02 -1.55
C ASP A 149 -16.58 -1.81 -0.15
N ASN A 150 -17.90 -1.78 -0.06
CA ASN A 150 -18.60 -1.60 1.22
C ASN A 150 -18.43 -2.80 2.17
N ASN A 151 -18.16 -4.01 1.68
CA ASN A 151 -17.97 -5.16 2.57
C ASN A 151 -16.66 -5.05 3.34
N ASP A 152 -15.60 -4.57 2.69
CA ASP A 152 -14.31 -4.30 3.35
C ASP A 152 -14.43 -3.16 4.36
N MET A 153 -15.26 -2.15 4.04
CA MET A 153 -15.56 -1.06 4.97
C MET A 153 -16.31 -1.58 6.19
N ASP A 154 -17.39 -2.33 5.99
CA ASP A 154 -18.18 -2.91 7.08
C ASP A 154 -17.34 -3.87 7.94
N TRP A 155 -16.45 -4.65 7.33
CA TRP A 155 -15.53 -5.52 8.08
C TRP A 155 -14.57 -4.72 8.97
N ALA A 156 -14.05 -3.59 8.47
CA ALA A 156 -13.07 -2.78 9.20
C ALA A 156 -13.66 -2.05 10.43
N PHE A 157 -14.97 -1.78 10.43
CA PHE A 157 -15.66 -1.01 11.48
C PHE A 157 -16.60 -1.85 12.38
N GLN A 158 -16.50 -3.18 12.33
CA GLN A 158 -17.23 -4.13 13.18
C GLN A 158 -16.66 -4.31 14.59
#